data_AF-T0ZMK0-F1
#
_entry.id   AF-T0ZMK0-F1
#
_cell.length_a   1.000
_cell.length_b   1.000
_cell.length_c   1.000
_cell.angle_alpha   90.00
_cell.angle_beta   90.00
_cell.angle_gamma   90.00
#
_symmetry.space_group_name_H-M   'P 1'
#
loop_
_entity.id
_entity.type
_entity.pdbx_description
1 polymer ?
#
loop_
_entity_poly.entity_id
_entity_poly.type
_entity_poly.pdbx_seq_one_letter_code
_entity_poly.pdbx_strand_id
1 'polypeptide(L)'
;MARIWGEPAWVLHSRDYGESSQIVELLTYHHGRVNALARGVKRIRRAGRLDVLTRWIVAWSGREGQLATLTSADRQGIPLRLEGVALWAGFHINDLIRADDW
;
A
#
# COMPACT_ATOMS: atom_id res chain seq x y z
N MET A 1 18.73 -5.22 -9.30
CA MET A 1 17.52 -4.96 -8.48
C MET A 1 17.04 -3.58 -8.85
N ALA A 2 15.80 -3.44 -9.28
CA ALA A 2 15.26 -2.13 -9.62
C ALA A 2 14.89 -1.40 -8.33
N ARG A 3 15.09 -0.08 -8.32
CA ARG A 3 14.68 0.79 -7.22
C ARG A 3 13.76 1.86 -7.77
N ILE A 4 12.56 1.93 -7.22
CA ILE A 4 11.52 2.88 -7.59
C ILE A 4 11.39 3.91 -6.48
N TRP A 5 11.18 5.16 -6.87
CA TRP A 5 11.13 6.30 -5.98
C TRP A 5 9.91 7.17 -6.27
N GLY A 6 9.31 7.73 -5.22
CA GLY A 6 8.30 8.78 -5.37
C GLY A 6 7.03 8.33 -6.09
N GLU A 7 6.70 7.03 -6.04
CA GLU A 7 5.59 6.47 -6.80
C GLU A 7 4.26 6.68 -6.08
N PRO A 8 3.24 7.28 -6.72
CA PRO A 8 1.90 7.35 -6.17
C PRO A 8 1.25 5.96 -6.11
N ALA A 9 0.67 5.63 -4.96
CA ALA A 9 0.01 4.36 -4.75
C ALA A 9 -1.21 4.44 -3.82
N TRP A 10 -2.11 3.48 -3.99
CA TRP A 10 -3.17 3.15 -3.04
C TRP A 10 -2.89 1.80 -2.40
N VAL A 11 -3.17 1.69 -1.10
CA VAL A 11 -3.12 0.40 -0.41
C VAL A 11 -4.46 -0.30 -0.66
N LEU A 12 -4.42 -1.43 -1.38
CA LEU A 12 -5.58 -2.26 -1.63
C LEU A 12 -5.88 -3.15 -0.43
N HIS A 13 -4.83 -3.75 0.12
CA HIS A 13 -4.89 -4.62 1.28
C HIS A 13 -3.62 -4.52 2.13
N SER A 14 -3.78 -4.73 3.43
CA SER A 14 -2.70 -4.57 4.41
C SER A 14 -2.89 -5.57 5.53
N ARG A 15 -1.84 -6.32 5.85
CA ARG A 15 -1.84 -7.26 6.98
C ARG A 15 -0.56 -7.13 7.78
N ASP A 16 -0.70 -7.36 9.07
CA ASP A 16 0.43 -7.36 9.98
C ASP A 16 1.37 -8.53 9.68
N TYR A 17 2.67 -8.25 9.77
CA TYR A 17 3.73 -9.24 9.61
C TYR A 17 4.75 -9.08 10.73
N GLY A 18 4.60 -9.93 11.76
CA GLY A 18 5.36 -9.79 13.00
C GLY A 18 5.04 -8.52 13.76
N GLU A 19 5.95 -8.13 14.65
CA GLU A 19 5.70 -7.08 15.64
C GLU A 19 5.64 -5.68 15.02
N SER A 20 6.52 -5.38 14.07
CA SER A 20 6.75 -4.01 13.59
C SER A 20 6.53 -3.81 12.08
N SER A 21 6.17 -4.85 11.33
CA SER A 21 6.08 -4.81 9.87
C SER A 21 4.67 -5.09 9.36
N GLN A 22 4.42 -4.72 8.11
CA GLN A 22 3.21 -5.06 7.37
C GLN A 22 3.56 -5.63 6.00
N ILE A 23 2.77 -6.57 5.50
CA ILE A 23 2.75 -6.92 4.09
C ILE A 23 1.58 -6.16 3.48
N VAL A 24 1.85 -5.42 2.41
CA VAL A 24 0.88 -4.58 1.72
C VAL A 24 0.79 -4.94 0.25
N GLU A 25 -0.42 -4.83 -0.26
CA GLU A 25 -0.71 -4.90 -1.69
C GLU A 25 -1.04 -3.49 -2.17
N LEU A 26 -0.27 -3.01 -3.14
CA LEU A 26 -0.32 -1.64 -3.64
C LEU A 26 -0.83 -1.62 -5.07
N LEU A 27 -1.78 -0.73 -5.36
CA LEU A 27 -2.04 -0.28 -6.72
C LEU A 27 -1.19 0.96 -6.98
N THR A 28 -0.16 0.81 -7.80
CA THR A 28 0.75 1.89 -8.19
C THR A 28 0.30 2.48 -9.52
N TYR A 29 0.64 3.74 -9.77
CA TYR A 29 0.20 4.45 -10.96
C TYR A 29 0.94 4.00 -12.23
N HIS A 30 2.26 3.77 -12.14
CA HIS A 30 3.12 3.44 -13.28
C HIS A 30 3.57 1.96 -13.31
N HIS A 31 3.46 1.22 -12.20
CA HIS A 31 4.02 -0.14 -12.09
C HIS A 31 2.96 -1.20 -11.81
N GLY A 32 1.68 -0.85 -11.94
CA GLY A 32 0.56 -1.75 -11.67
C GLY A 32 0.52 -2.24 -10.22
N ARG A 33 0.16 -3.51 -10.02
CA ARG A 33 0.07 -4.13 -8.69
C ARG A 33 1.44 -4.52 -8.16
N VAL A 34 1.75 -4.10 -6.92
CA VAL A 34 3.01 -4.41 -6.25
C VAL A 34 2.73 -4.95 -4.85
N ASN A 35 3.20 -6.16 -4.59
CA ASN A 35 3.25 -6.72 -3.23
C ASN A 35 4.56 -6.31 -2.56
N ALA A 36 4.48 -5.72 -1.36
CA ALA A 36 5.65 -5.21 -0.66
C ALA A 36 5.63 -5.47 0.85
N LEU A 37 6.81 -5.69 1.41
CA LEU A 37 7.07 -5.72 2.85
C LEU A 37 7.44 -4.32 3.33
N ALA A 38 6.64 -3.78 4.27
CA ALA A 38 6.89 -2.54 4.98
C ALA A 38 7.54 -2.83 6.34
N ARG A 39 8.87 -2.75 6.42
CA ARG A 39 9.60 -3.04 7.68
C ARG A 39 9.55 -1.86 8.63
N GLY A 40 9.28 -2.14 9.92
CA GLY A 40 9.37 -1.12 10.98
C GLY A 40 8.33 0.01 10.89
N VAL A 41 7.35 -0.09 9.99
CA VAL A 41 6.42 1.01 9.69
C VAL A 41 5.54 1.36 10.88
N LYS A 42 5.22 0.37 11.72
CA LYS A 42 4.49 0.55 12.98
C LYS A 42 5.28 1.35 14.04
N ARG A 43 6.61 1.41 13.93
CA ARG A 43 7.48 2.14 14.88
C ARG A 43 7.74 3.58 14.45
N ILE A 44 7.50 3.92 13.17
CA ILE A 44 7.75 5.27 12.63
C ILE A 44 6.51 6.13 12.81
N ARG A 45 6.58 7.08 13.75
CA ARG A 45 5.47 7.97 14.14
C ARG A 45 4.85 8.76 12.98
N ARG A 46 5.63 9.04 11.92
CA ARG A 46 5.19 9.81 10.73
C ARG A 46 4.57 8.97 9.61
N ALA A 47 5.04 7.73 9.41
CA ALA A 47 4.48 6.83 8.40
C ALA A 47 3.20 6.15 8.92
N GLY A 48 3.19 5.78 10.21
CA GLY A 48 2.05 5.10 10.82
C GLY A 48 1.76 3.75 10.14
N ARG A 49 0.57 3.21 10.38
CA ARG A 49 0.08 2.01 9.72
C ARG A 49 -0.24 2.33 8.26
N LEU A 50 0.11 1.44 7.33
CA LEU A 50 -0.34 1.54 5.94
C LEU A 50 -1.79 1.09 5.90
N ASP A 51 -2.69 2.08 5.96
CA ASP A 51 -4.12 1.89 5.91
C ASP A 51 -4.62 1.91 4.46
N VAL A 52 -5.62 1.07 4.21
CA VAL A 52 -6.38 1.01 2.95
C VAL A 52 -7.21 2.27 2.74
N LEU A 53 -7.66 2.50 1.49
CA LEU A 53 -8.46 3.67 1.10
C LEU A 53 -7.76 5.01 1.40
N THR A 54 -6.43 4.98 1.47
CA THR A 54 -5.57 6.13 1.67
C THR A 54 -4.55 6.19 0.54
N ARG A 55 -4.23 7.41 0.08
CA ARG A 55 -3.22 7.65 -0.93
C ARG A 55 -1.84 7.82 -0.29
N TRP A 56 -0.83 7.24 -0.92
CA TRP A 56 0.55 7.26 -0.47
C TRP A 56 1.49 7.64 -1.60
N ILE A 57 2.63 8.22 -1.26
CA ILE A 57 3.83 8.22 -2.10
C ILE A 57 4.79 7.19 -1.51
N VAL A 58 5.20 6.21 -2.30
CA VAL A 58 6.04 5.10 -1.84
C VAL A 58 7.32 5.01 -2.64
N ALA A 59 8.34 4.40 -2.02
CA ALA A 59 9.54 3.95 -2.70
C ALA A 59 9.82 2.52 -2.29
N TRP A 60 10.36 1.72 -3.20
CA TRP A 60 10.71 0.33 -2.90
C TRP A 60 11.90 -0.15 -3.71
N SER A 61 12.43 -1.28 -3.28
CA SER A 61 13.43 -2.05 -4.02
C SER A 61 13.00 -3.50 -4.12
N GLY A 62 13.34 -4.15 -5.23
CA GLY A 62 12.95 -5.54 -5.45
C GLY A 62 13.29 -6.04 -6.85
N ARG A 63 12.84 -7.27 -7.12
CA ARG A 63 12.76 -7.83 -8.46
C ARG A 63 11.29 -7.94 -8.84
N GLU A 64 11.02 -7.78 -10.12
CA GLU A 64 9.69 -7.98 -10.68
C GLU A 64 9.17 -9.40 -10.35
N GLY A 65 7.86 -9.52 -10.08
CA GLY A 65 7.22 -10.78 -9.70
C GLY A 65 7.60 -11.31 -8.30
N GLN A 66 8.41 -10.58 -7.52
CA GLN A 66 8.77 -10.96 -6.15
C GLN A 66 8.22 -9.97 -5.12
N LEU A 67 8.15 -10.39 -3.85
CA LEU A 67 7.80 -9.49 -2.76
C LEU A 67 8.85 -8.38 -2.63
N ALA A 68 8.47 -7.15 -2.98
CA ALA A 68 9.32 -5.99 -2.84
C ALA A 68 9.54 -5.60 -1.36
N THR A 69 10.50 -4.72 -1.09
CA THR A 69 10.64 -4.10 0.23
C THR A 69 10.46 -2.60 0.10
N LEU A 70 9.47 -2.05 0.82
CA LEU A 70 9.27 -0.60 0.92
C LEU A 70 10.46 0.04 1.61
N THR A 71 10.99 1.10 1.00
CA THR A 71 12.08 1.92 1.56
C THR A 71 11.58 3.26 2.08
N SER A 72 10.43 3.76 1.60
CA SER A 72 9.71 4.89 2.19
C SER A 72 8.22 4.80 1.88
N ALA A 73 7.39 5.43 2.72
CA ALA A 73 5.96 5.57 2.53
C ALA A 73 5.49 6.85 3.22
N ASP A 74 5.07 7.83 2.43
CA ASP A 74 4.60 9.13 2.89
C ASP A 74 3.12 9.28 2.54
N ARG A 75 2.29 9.36 3.58
CA ARG A 75 0.84 9.53 3.45
C ARG A 75 0.53 10.88 2.78
N GLN A 76 -0.35 10.88 1.78
CA GLN A 76 -0.74 12.09 1.06
C GLN A 76 -2.11 12.59 1.51
N GLY A 77 -2.13 13.84 1.97
CA GLY A 77 -3.37 14.54 2.32
C GLY A 77 -4.11 13.95 3.51
N ILE A 78 -5.35 14.41 3.66
CA ILE A 78 -6.29 13.91 4.67
C ILE A 78 -6.94 12.64 4.10
N PRO A 79 -7.05 11.54 4.87
CA PRO A 79 -7.75 10.35 4.41
C PRO A 79 -9.17 10.67 3.94
N LEU A 80 -9.63 10.02 2.88
CA LEU A 80 -11.02 10.10 2.45
C LEU A 80 -11.90 9.62 3.60
N ARG A 81 -12.79 10.49 4.08
CA ARG A 81 -13.79 10.13 5.07
C ARG A 81 -14.96 9.48 4.34
N LEU A 82 -14.84 8.17 4.11
CA LEU A 82 -15.92 7.34 3.59
C LEU A 82 -16.72 6.77 4.75
N GLU A 83 -18.04 6.82 4.65
CA GLU A 83 -18.97 6.33 5.68
C GLU A 83 -20.11 5.53 5.04
N GLY A 84 -20.76 4.67 5.82
CA GLY A 84 -21.89 3.86 5.38
C GLY A 84 -21.61 3.06 4.10
N VAL A 85 -22.50 3.16 3.12
CA VAL A 85 -22.40 2.43 1.83
C VAL A 85 -21.13 2.80 1.06
N ALA A 86 -20.68 4.05 1.11
CA ALA A 86 -19.48 4.48 0.38
C ALA A 86 -18.21 3.81 0.92
N LEU A 87 -18.14 3.58 2.24
CA LEU A 87 -17.03 2.85 2.86
C LEU A 87 -16.98 1.40 2.37
N TRP A 88 -18.14 0.72 2.39
CA TRP A 88 -18.25 -0.66 1.90
C TRP A 88 -17.97 -0.77 0.41
N ALA A 89 -18.45 0.18 -0.39
CA ALA A 89 -18.15 0.24 -1.82
C ALA A 89 -16.64 0.41 -2.07
N GLY A 90 -15.95 1.24 -1.28
CA GLY A 90 -14.50 1.37 -1.34
C GLY A 90 -13.77 0.06 -1.08
N PHE A 91 -14.16 -0.67 -0.02
CA PHE A 91 -13.61 -2.00 0.25
C PHE A 91 -13.91 -3.00 -0.87
N HIS A 92 -15.14 -2.99 -1.38
CA HIS A 92 -15.54 -3.88 -2.47
C HIS A 92 -14.73 -3.62 -3.75
N ILE A 93 -14.52 -2.36 -4.12
CA ILE A 93 -13.66 -1.98 -5.25
C ILE A 93 -12.23 -2.49 -5.04
N ASN A 94 -11.67 -2.33 -3.84
CA ASN A 94 -10.34 -2.87 -3.54
C ASN A 94 -10.29 -4.39 -3.75
N ASP A 95 -11.30 -5.12 -3.30
CA ASP A 95 -11.33 -6.57 -3.46
C ASP A 95 -11.52 -7.00 -4.93
N LEU A 96 -12.34 -6.28 -5.71
CA LEU A 96 -12.48 -6.51 -7.16
C LEU A 96 -11.15 -6.33 -7.88
N ILE A 97 -10.45 -5.23 -7.62
CA ILE A 97 -9.13 -4.95 -8.23
C ILE A 97 -8.11 -6.06 -7.89
N ARG A 98 -8.22 -6.65 -6.70
CA ARG A 98 -7.33 -7.73 -6.25
C ARG A 98 -7.68 -9.08 -6.88
N ALA A 99 -8.96 -9.31 -7.16
CA ALA A 99 -9.46 -10.54 -7.75
C ALA A 99 -9.18 -10.64 -9.25
N ASP A 100 -9.11 -9.50 -9.94
CA ASP A 100 -8.74 -9.47 -11.36
C ASP A 100 -7.22 -9.66 -11.52
N ASP A 101 -6.82 -10.87 -11.92
CA ASP A 101 -5.46 -11.21 -12.32
C ASP A 101 -5.20 -10.70 -13.75
N TRP A 102 -4.89 -9.40 -13.89
CA TRP A 102 -4.39 -8.78 -15.13
C TRP A 102 -2.87 -8.63 -15.13
#